data_AF-A0A8J2NKR1-F1
#
_entry.id   AF-A0A8J2NKR1-F1
#
_cell.length_a   1.000
_cell.length_b   1.000
_cell.length_c   1.000
_cell.angle_alpha   90.00
_cell.angle_beta   90.00
_cell.angle_gamma   90.00
#
_symmetry.space_group_name_H-M   'P 1'
#
loop_
_entity.id
_entity.type
_entity.pdbx_description
1 polymer ?
#
loop_
_entity_poly.entity_id
_entity_poly.type
_entity_poly.pdbx_seq_one_letter_code
_entity_poly.pdbx_strand_id
1 'polypeptide(L)'
;MASKKLMDKKSLDTKLHNFRYQADIVRGDVTEFLQGDIPEIPVVIVNFNVYCPIAYSAQRYHLPGEIALVAFTITDGIIDFFSTYVDPGFVPTGCRSDVNDSIRLKGLQLPGYDPKLQDLNALVKNIDEFMRKYSLSTTKEWPPMFCMESEMKPFYGCMDWLYTTTKNTNPPEEFRLRPLEMYLQRASVLGRIFRDSEDGIEQVEESQDVRDIRERMTTMFGIGQDLVPVVSSRSGDGLIRFEERRYPLTPAERLLVTIGKFTDEKHAVEYLRSTYNAYNEQLACENHRKACENNEEGLNYCSELVVKRLAINCVDALKSLFLEE
;
A
#
# COMPACT_ATOMS: atom_id res chain seq x y z
N MET A 1 2.25 19.56 41.57
CA MET A 1 1.39 20.38 40.69
C MET A 1 1.98 20.35 39.28
N ALA A 2 1.36 19.61 38.36
CA ALA A 2 1.82 19.51 36.97
C ALA A 2 1.20 20.65 36.15
N SER A 3 2.03 21.57 35.67
CA SER A 3 1.60 22.67 34.79
C SER A 3 1.37 22.11 33.38
N LYS A 4 0.09 21.97 32.98
CA LYS A 4 -0.29 21.71 31.59
C LYS A 4 0.08 22.94 30.76
N LYS A 5 1.18 22.87 30.02
CA LYS A 5 1.49 23.86 28.97
C LYS A 5 0.38 23.78 27.91
N LEU A 6 -0.52 24.77 27.91
CA LEU A 6 -1.44 24.99 26.81
C LEU A 6 -0.61 25.24 25.55
N MET A 7 -0.79 24.41 24.53
CA MET A 7 -0.26 24.72 23.21
C MET A 7 -0.92 26.02 22.72
N ASP A 8 -0.11 26.95 22.21
CA ASP A 8 -0.58 28.19 21.61
C ASP A 8 -1.52 27.88 20.44
N LYS A 9 -2.69 28.51 20.44
CA LYS A 9 -3.73 28.41 19.40
C LYS A 9 -3.14 28.65 18.00
N LYS A 10 -2.17 29.55 17.87
CA LYS A 10 -1.49 29.84 16.59
C LYS A 10 -0.67 28.65 16.07
N SER A 11 -0.07 27.87 16.98
CA SER A 11 0.65 26.63 16.63
C SER A 11 -0.30 25.52 16.17
N LEU A 12 -1.50 25.46 16.78
CA LEU A 12 -2.54 24.49 16.41
C LEU A 12 -3.14 24.81 15.03
N ASP A 13 -3.47 26.09 14.78
CA ASP A 13 -4.05 26.54 13.52
C ASP A 13 -3.08 26.35 12.34
N THR A 14 -1.78 26.58 12.56
CA THR A 14 -0.73 26.34 11.55
C THR A 14 -0.60 24.85 11.22
N LYS A 15 -0.67 23.96 12.24
CA LYS A 15 -0.64 22.51 12.02
C LYS A 15 -1.88 22.02 11.28
N LEU A 16 -3.07 22.54 11.62
CA LEU A 16 -4.32 22.22 10.93
C LEU A 16 -4.34 22.69 9.48
N HIS A 17 -3.79 23.88 9.21
CA HIS A 17 -3.68 24.40 7.85
C HIS A 17 -2.71 23.56 7.00
N ASN A 18 -1.52 23.24 7.53
CA ASN A 18 -0.56 22.37 6.84
C ASN A 18 -1.13 20.96 6.61
N PHE A 19 -1.90 20.42 7.56
CA PHE A 19 -2.55 19.12 7.42
C PHE A 19 -3.64 19.13 6.33
N ARG A 20 -4.48 20.16 6.27
CA ARG A 20 -5.50 20.30 5.23
C ARG A 20 -4.89 20.53 3.85
N TYR A 21 -3.85 21.35 3.77
CA TYR A 21 -3.12 21.62 2.53
C TYR A 21 -2.44 20.35 1.99
N GLN A 22 -1.80 19.56 2.87
CA GLN A 22 -1.25 18.26 2.48
C GLN A 22 -2.34 17.29 2.05
N ALA A 23 -3.48 17.24 2.74
CA ALA A 23 -4.61 16.39 2.34
C ALA A 23 -5.17 16.77 0.96
N ASP A 24 -5.28 18.05 0.63
CA ASP A 24 -5.84 18.50 -0.64
C ASP A 24 -4.87 18.33 -1.82
N ILE A 25 -3.55 18.50 -1.62
CA ILE A 25 -2.53 18.13 -2.62
C ILE A 25 -2.55 16.63 -2.88
N VAL A 26 -2.49 15.84 -1.80
CA VAL A 26 -2.50 14.37 -1.88
C VAL A 26 -3.74 13.88 -2.61
N ARG A 27 -4.91 14.51 -2.40
CA ARG A 27 -6.16 14.22 -3.12
C ARG A 27 -6.13 14.61 -4.60
N GLY A 28 -5.55 15.77 -4.92
CA GLY A 28 -5.39 16.24 -6.30
C GLY A 28 -4.55 15.27 -7.12
N ASP A 29 -3.41 14.86 -6.58
CA ASP A 29 -2.42 14.03 -7.28
C ASP A 29 -2.94 12.63 -7.62
N VAL A 30 -3.69 11.99 -6.72
CA VAL A 30 -4.25 10.66 -7.02
C VAL A 30 -5.39 10.74 -8.01
N THR A 31 -6.16 11.83 -8.00
CA THR A 31 -7.19 12.06 -9.03
C THR A 31 -6.54 12.33 -10.39
N GLU A 32 -5.46 13.10 -10.43
CA GLU A 32 -4.67 13.35 -11.64
C GLU A 32 -4.05 12.06 -12.19
N PHE A 33 -3.49 11.24 -11.31
CA PHE A 33 -2.95 9.92 -11.66
C PHE A 33 -4.00 9.01 -12.32
N LEU A 34 -5.28 9.14 -11.93
CA LEU A 34 -6.39 8.33 -12.44
C LEU A 34 -7.08 8.94 -13.69
N GLN A 35 -6.47 9.92 -14.36
CA GLN A 35 -7.04 10.53 -15.59
C GLN A 35 -6.88 9.65 -16.86
N GLY A 36 -6.26 8.48 -16.76
CA GLY A 36 -6.07 7.54 -17.86
C GLY A 36 -7.07 6.37 -17.86
N ASP A 37 -6.73 5.33 -18.62
CA ASP A 37 -7.44 4.05 -18.63
C ASP A 37 -7.14 3.29 -17.32
N ILE A 38 -7.93 3.56 -16.28
CA ILE A 38 -7.67 3.11 -14.90
C ILE A 38 -7.29 1.62 -14.81
N PRO A 39 -7.93 0.70 -15.53
CA PRO A 39 -7.57 -0.71 -15.50
C PRO A 39 -6.14 -1.02 -15.92
N GLU A 40 -5.60 -0.24 -16.85
CA GLU A 40 -4.29 -0.40 -17.46
C GLU A 40 -3.18 0.43 -16.76
N ILE A 41 -3.56 1.34 -15.86
CA ILE A 41 -2.59 2.18 -15.16
C ILE A 41 -1.77 1.32 -14.19
N PRO A 42 -0.43 1.24 -14.35
CA PRO A 42 0.43 0.52 -13.42
C PRO A 42 0.51 1.25 -12.08
N VAL A 43 0.21 0.53 -11.00
CA VAL A 43 0.25 1.00 -9.62
C VAL A 43 1.39 0.33 -8.89
N VAL A 44 2.23 1.11 -8.23
CA VAL A 44 3.37 0.61 -7.46
C VAL A 44 3.09 0.69 -5.96
N ILE A 45 3.07 -0.47 -5.28
CA ILE A 45 2.98 -0.54 -3.82
C ILE A 45 4.37 -0.82 -3.24
N VAL A 46 4.73 -0.13 -2.16
CA VAL A 46 6.00 -0.29 -1.46
C VAL A 46 5.81 -0.58 0.03
N ASN A 47 6.69 -1.40 0.60
CA ASN A 47 6.77 -1.63 2.03
C ASN A 47 8.24 -1.78 2.48
N PHE A 48 8.53 -1.24 3.66
CA PHE A 48 9.79 -1.49 4.37
C PHE A 48 9.51 -2.23 5.66
N ASN A 49 10.32 -3.25 5.96
CA ASN A 49 10.55 -3.63 7.35
C ASN A 49 11.70 -2.82 7.92
N VAL A 50 11.46 -2.31 9.12
CA VAL A 50 12.40 -1.48 9.86
C VAL A 50 12.90 -2.22 11.10
N TYR A 51 14.20 -2.15 11.36
CA TYR A 51 14.80 -2.62 12.60
C TYR A 51 14.42 -1.75 13.80
N CYS A 52 14.69 -0.45 13.71
CA CYS A 52 14.42 0.52 14.76
C CYS A 52 14.36 1.95 14.21
N PRO A 53 13.63 2.86 14.87
CA PRO A 53 13.81 4.29 14.65
C PRO A 53 15.17 4.73 15.21
N ILE A 54 15.85 5.64 14.51
CA ILE A 54 17.14 6.18 14.94
C ILE A 54 17.09 7.71 14.91
N ALA A 55 17.72 8.34 15.90
CA ALA A 55 17.85 9.79 15.96
C ALA A 55 19.32 10.17 15.79
N TYR A 56 19.65 10.78 14.66
CA TYR A 56 20.95 11.39 14.44
C TYR A 56 20.77 12.90 14.45
N SER A 57 21.27 13.55 15.51
CA SER A 57 21.07 14.98 15.72
C SER A 57 19.56 15.33 15.76
N ALA A 58 19.12 16.35 15.01
CA ALA A 58 17.73 16.77 14.92
C ALA A 58 16.88 15.91 13.98
N GLN A 59 17.48 15.03 13.17
CA GLN A 59 16.80 14.26 12.14
C GLN A 59 16.45 12.85 12.65
N ARG A 60 15.24 12.39 12.32
CA ARG A 60 14.73 11.07 12.68
C ARG A 60 14.68 10.20 11.44
N TYR A 61 15.42 9.10 11.48
CA TYR A 61 15.47 8.11 10.43
C TYR A 61 14.85 6.79 10.92
N HIS A 62 14.70 5.85 9.99
CA HIS A 62 14.35 4.47 10.27
C HIS A 62 15.40 3.57 9.63
N LEU A 63 15.95 2.63 10.41
CA LEU A 63 16.97 1.71 9.92
C LEU A 63 16.30 0.57 9.13
N PRO A 64 16.44 0.52 7.78
CA PRO A 64 15.79 -0.51 6.97
C PRO A 64 16.40 -1.88 7.21
N GLY A 65 15.56 -2.92 7.13
CA GLY A 65 15.99 -4.32 7.15
C GLY A 65 15.45 -5.16 5.99
N GLU A 66 14.34 -4.75 5.40
CA GLU A 66 13.79 -5.34 4.17
C GLU A 66 13.05 -4.26 3.40
N ILE A 67 13.02 -4.38 2.08
CA ILE A 67 12.18 -3.59 1.20
C ILE A 67 11.52 -4.51 0.18
N ALA A 68 10.27 -4.23 -0.14
CA ALA A 68 9.60 -4.81 -1.30
C ALA A 68 8.80 -3.75 -2.06
N LEU A 69 8.79 -3.87 -3.38
CA LEU A 69 7.97 -3.14 -4.32
C LEU A 69 7.21 -4.15 -5.20
N VAL A 70 5.96 -3.84 -5.51
CA VAL A 70 5.16 -4.61 -6.48
C VAL A 70 4.49 -3.63 -7.42
N ALA A 71 4.49 -3.95 -8.70
CA ALA A 71 3.71 -3.25 -9.71
C ALA A 71 2.53 -4.13 -10.12
N PHE A 72 1.35 -3.53 -10.23
CA PHE A 72 0.15 -4.23 -10.67
C PHE A 72 -0.73 -3.32 -11.54
N THR A 73 -1.55 -3.93 -12.39
CA THR A 73 -2.70 -3.30 -13.07
C THR A 73 -3.98 -4.00 -12.61
N ILE A 74 -5.15 -3.39 -12.79
CA ILE A 74 -6.41 -4.07 -12.45
C ILE A 74 -6.65 -5.23 -13.44
N THR A 75 -6.28 -5.04 -14.71
CA THR A 75 -6.41 -6.03 -15.78
C THR A 75 -5.55 -7.27 -15.54
N ASP A 76 -4.23 -7.10 -15.37
CA ASP A 76 -3.28 -8.21 -15.32
C ASP A 76 -2.97 -8.70 -13.89
N GLY A 77 -3.39 -7.95 -12.87
CA GLY A 77 -2.94 -8.18 -11.51
C GLY A 77 -1.47 -7.83 -11.36
N ILE A 78 -0.70 -8.64 -10.63
CA ILE A 78 0.73 -8.38 -10.38
C ILE A 78 1.52 -8.59 -11.67
N ILE A 79 2.14 -7.53 -12.18
CA ILE A 79 2.94 -7.54 -13.42
C ILE A 79 4.45 -7.62 -13.17
N ASP A 80 4.91 -7.19 -11.99
CA ASP A 80 6.33 -7.28 -11.59
C ASP A 80 6.49 -7.07 -10.09
N PHE A 81 7.64 -7.47 -9.55
CA PHE A 81 8.00 -7.26 -8.16
C PHE A 81 9.52 -7.18 -7.96
N PHE A 82 9.93 -6.44 -6.94
CA PHE A 82 11.29 -6.35 -6.46
C PHE A 82 11.29 -6.51 -4.95
N SER A 83 12.08 -7.42 -4.40
CA SER A 83 12.24 -7.60 -2.95
C SER A 83 13.70 -7.89 -2.61
N THR A 84 14.16 -7.33 -1.49
CA THR A 84 15.49 -7.63 -0.96
C THR A 84 15.56 -7.28 0.52
N TYR A 85 16.42 -8.01 1.23
CA TYR A 85 16.90 -7.57 2.54
C TYR A 85 17.85 -6.38 2.39
N VAL A 86 17.93 -5.59 3.45
CA VAL A 86 18.87 -4.47 3.57
C VAL A 86 19.73 -4.74 4.79
N ASP A 87 21.04 -4.92 4.59
CA ASP A 87 21.98 -5.04 5.70
C ASP A 87 22.59 -3.66 6.00
N PRO A 88 22.23 -3.00 7.12
CA PRO A 88 22.84 -1.72 7.46
C PRO A 88 24.27 -1.85 7.98
N GLY A 89 24.76 -3.08 8.24
CA GLY A 89 26.13 -3.37 8.66
C GLY A 89 26.44 -3.12 10.14
N PHE A 90 25.54 -2.47 10.89
CA PHE A 90 25.75 -2.18 12.30
C PHE A 90 24.43 -2.09 13.09
N VAL A 91 24.53 -2.27 14.42
CA VAL A 91 23.46 -2.01 15.38
C VAL A 91 23.69 -0.65 16.05
N PRO A 92 22.79 0.34 15.87
CA PRO A 92 22.93 1.65 16.52
C PRO A 92 23.00 1.54 18.04
N THR A 93 23.84 2.36 18.67
CA THR A 93 23.96 2.42 20.13
C THR A 93 22.61 2.74 20.78
N GLY A 94 22.20 1.92 21.74
CA GLY A 94 20.92 2.06 22.44
C GLY A 94 19.74 1.34 21.77
N CYS A 95 19.87 0.89 20.52
CA CYS A 95 18.78 0.23 19.78
C CYS A 95 18.83 -1.30 19.80
N ARG A 96 19.73 -1.92 20.59
CA ARG A 96 19.91 -3.39 20.60
C ARG A 96 18.62 -4.15 20.91
N SER A 97 17.81 -3.64 21.85
CA SER A 97 16.52 -4.28 22.18
C SER A 97 15.57 -4.26 20.98
N ASP A 98 15.39 -3.09 20.36
CA ASP A 98 14.49 -2.91 19.20
C ASP A 98 14.93 -3.77 18.00
N VAL A 99 16.24 -3.84 17.74
CA VAL A 99 16.80 -4.71 16.70
C VAL A 99 16.49 -6.18 16.99
N ASN A 100 16.71 -6.65 18.22
CA ASN A 100 16.39 -8.03 18.60
C ASN A 100 14.89 -8.34 18.51
N ASP A 101 14.03 -7.39 18.86
CA ASP A 101 12.59 -7.54 18.72
C ASP A 101 12.18 -7.62 17.24
N SER A 102 12.77 -6.81 16.37
CA SER A 102 12.51 -6.88 14.93
C SER A 102 13.02 -8.18 14.29
N ILE A 103 14.17 -8.70 14.72
CA ILE A 103 14.66 -10.03 14.32
C ILE A 103 13.66 -11.11 14.73
N ARG A 104 13.23 -11.10 15.99
CA ARG A 104 12.31 -12.12 16.54
C ARG A 104 10.93 -12.06 15.90
N LEU A 105 10.35 -10.87 15.77
CA LEU A 105 8.97 -10.67 15.32
C LEU A 105 8.86 -10.72 13.80
N LYS A 106 9.79 -10.08 13.09
CA LYS A 106 9.70 -9.87 11.64
C LYS A 106 10.62 -10.78 10.84
N GLY A 107 11.39 -11.66 11.49
CA GLY A 107 12.31 -12.58 10.81
C GLY A 107 13.48 -11.88 10.09
N LEU A 108 13.82 -10.65 10.51
CA LEU A 108 15.00 -9.96 9.97
C LEU A 108 16.28 -10.65 10.42
N GLN A 109 17.35 -10.50 9.64
CA GLN A 109 18.69 -10.98 10.01
C GLN A 109 19.38 -9.99 10.97
N LEU A 110 20.42 -10.40 11.67
CA LEU A 110 21.22 -9.47 12.49
C LEU A 110 22.04 -8.54 11.56
N PRO A 111 22.08 -7.21 11.76
CA PRO A 111 22.96 -6.35 10.99
C PRO A 111 24.42 -6.81 11.00
N GLY A 112 25.06 -6.75 9.84
CA GLY A 112 26.41 -7.25 9.58
C GLY A 112 26.47 -8.70 9.12
N TYR A 113 25.35 -9.31 8.71
CA TYR A 113 25.30 -10.72 8.33
C TYR A 113 25.77 -11.01 6.90
N ASP A 114 25.54 -10.09 5.95
CA ASP A 114 25.87 -10.31 4.53
C ASP A 114 26.44 -9.03 3.90
N PRO A 115 27.76 -8.97 3.67
CA PRO A 115 28.41 -7.84 3.01
C PRO A 115 27.86 -7.50 1.62
N LYS A 116 27.28 -8.46 0.89
CA LYS A 116 26.70 -8.19 -0.43
C LYS A 116 25.45 -7.31 -0.34
N LEU A 117 24.69 -7.44 0.75
CA LEU A 117 23.48 -6.67 1.01
C LEU A 117 23.77 -5.31 1.64
N GLN A 118 25.06 -4.99 1.86
CA GLN A 118 25.55 -3.68 2.29
C GLN A 118 25.89 -2.77 1.10
N ASP A 119 25.79 -3.24 -0.15
CA ASP A 119 25.91 -2.37 -1.33
C ASP A 119 24.65 -1.53 -1.51
N LEU A 120 24.52 -0.50 -0.66
CA LEU A 120 23.37 0.40 -0.64
C LEU A 120 23.28 1.24 -1.94
N ASN A 121 24.38 1.44 -2.66
CA ASN A 121 24.35 2.13 -3.95
C ASN A 121 23.66 1.27 -5.00
N ALA A 122 24.00 -0.02 -5.07
CA ALA A 122 23.29 -0.98 -5.93
C ALA A 122 21.81 -1.08 -5.55
N LEU A 123 21.49 -1.10 -4.26
CA LEU A 123 20.10 -1.10 -3.78
C LEU A 123 19.31 0.12 -4.29
N VAL A 124 19.83 1.34 -4.06
CA VAL A 124 19.17 2.58 -4.52
C VAL A 124 19.01 2.57 -6.04
N LYS A 125 20.04 2.15 -6.78
CA LYS A 125 19.98 2.02 -8.24
C LYS A 125 18.87 1.04 -8.68
N ASN A 126 18.75 -0.12 -8.03
CA ASN A 126 17.72 -1.11 -8.38
C ASN A 126 16.31 -0.58 -8.10
N ILE A 127 16.11 0.17 -7.01
CA ILE A 127 14.84 0.85 -6.72
C ILE A 127 14.54 1.88 -7.82
N ASP A 128 15.52 2.71 -8.19
CA ASP A 128 15.42 3.69 -9.27
C ASP A 128 15.02 3.04 -10.61
N GLU A 129 15.68 1.94 -10.97
CA GLU A 129 15.39 1.19 -12.20
C GLU A 129 13.98 0.60 -12.19
N PHE A 130 13.56 0.01 -11.07
CA PHE A 130 12.21 -0.51 -10.90
C PHE A 130 11.16 0.60 -11.06
N MET A 131 11.34 1.73 -10.36
CA MET A 131 10.40 2.85 -10.42
C MET A 131 10.31 3.47 -11.81
N ARG A 132 11.45 3.64 -12.50
CA ARG A 132 11.47 4.23 -13.86
C ARG A 132 10.83 3.32 -14.92
N LYS A 133 10.81 2.00 -14.71
CA LYS A 133 10.11 1.06 -15.59
C LYS A 133 8.60 1.35 -15.68
N TYR A 134 8.01 1.87 -14.59
CA TYR A 134 6.58 2.15 -14.46
C TYR A 134 6.23 3.64 -14.56
N SER A 135 7.17 4.47 -14.99
CA SER A 135 6.91 5.89 -15.22
C SER A 135 5.95 6.08 -16.39
N LEU A 136 4.85 6.81 -16.14
CA LEU A 136 3.91 7.22 -17.19
C LEU A 136 4.38 8.47 -17.95
N SER A 137 5.39 9.18 -17.43
CA SER A 137 5.87 10.42 -18.03
C SER A 137 7.08 10.18 -18.93
N THR A 138 7.18 10.97 -19.99
CA THR A 138 8.39 11.03 -20.82
C THR A 138 9.58 11.67 -20.07
N THR A 139 9.32 12.34 -18.95
CA THR A 139 10.30 13.04 -18.11
C THR A 139 11.16 12.10 -17.25
N LYS A 140 10.92 10.78 -17.30
CA LYS A 140 11.59 9.76 -16.47
C LYS A 140 11.38 9.98 -14.97
N GLU A 141 10.35 10.72 -14.56
CA GLU A 141 10.00 10.90 -13.15
C GLU A 141 9.50 9.58 -12.56
N TRP A 142 9.63 9.41 -11.25
CA TRP A 142 9.03 8.25 -10.61
C TRP A 142 7.49 8.35 -10.69
N PRO A 143 6.78 7.25 -10.98
CA PRO A 143 5.34 7.20 -10.79
C PRO A 143 5.01 7.36 -9.29
N PRO A 144 3.77 7.75 -8.95
CA PRO A 144 3.31 7.71 -7.58
C PRO A 144 3.50 6.32 -6.97
N MET A 145 4.00 6.29 -5.73
CA MET A 145 4.08 5.08 -4.93
C MET A 145 2.99 5.06 -3.88
N PHE A 146 2.52 3.87 -3.54
CA PHE A 146 1.49 3.69 -2.55
C PHE A 146 1.98 2.80 -1.41
N CYS A 147 1.62 3.15 -0.19
CA CYS A 147 1.73 2.26 0.96
C CYS A 147 0.59 2.57 1.93
N MET A 148 0.39 1.71 2.94
CA MET A 148 -0.55 2.05 4.01
C MET A 148 -0.13 3.35 4.70
N GLU A 149 -1.08 4.17 5.13
CA GLU A 149 -0.79 5.47 5.77
C GLU A 149 0.15 5.31 6.98
N SER A 150 -0.02 4.23 7.75
CA SER A 150 0.83 3.92 8.92
C SER A 150 2.31 3.70 8.57
N GLU A 151 2.60 3.30 7.33
CA GLU A 151 3.94 2.96 6.86
C GLU A 151 4.65 4.11 6.16
N MET A 152 3.96 5.22 5.87
CA MET A 152 4.55 6.36 5.17
C MET A 152 5.73 6.96 5.93
N LYS A 153 5.60 7.12 7.25
CA LYS A 153 6.66 7.69 8.09
C LYS A 153 7.90 6.77 8.17
N PRO A 154 7.76 5.44 8.44
CA PRO A 154 8.84 4.48 8.25
C PRO A 154 9.50 4.58 6.87
N PHE A 155 8.72 4.59 5.79
CA PHE A 155 9.22 4.71 4.43
C PHE A 155 10.12 5.93 4.25
N TYR A 156 9.64 7.14 4.58
CA TYR A 156 10.44 8.36 4.42
C TYR A 156 11.72 8.30 5.24
N GLY A 157 11.65 7.81 6.49
CA GLY A 157 12.85 7.67 7.31
C GLY A 157 13.86 6.64 6.79
N CYS A 158 13.41 5.60 6.09
CA CYS A 158 14.29 4.62 5.43
C CYS A 158 14.90 5.19 4.15
N MET A 159 14.11 5.86 3.32
CA MET A 159 14.62 6.50 2.09
C MET A 159 15.62 7.60 2.42
N ASP A 160 15.31 8.49 3.37
CA ASP A 160 16.25 9.51 3.83
C ASP A 160 17.55 8.90 4.33
N TRP A 161 17.47 7.78 5.06
CA TRP A 161 18.65 7.06 5.55
C TRP A 161 19.47 6.48 4.40
N LEU A 162 18.84 5.84 3.43
CA LEU A 162 19.50 5.25 2.26
C LEU A 162 20.24 6.31 1.44
N TYR A 163 19.58 7.41 1.10
CA TYR A 163 20.17 8.49 0.30
C TYR A 163 21.28 9.23 1.04
N THR A 164 21.10 9.47 2.35
CA THR A 164 22.14 10.07 3.19
C THR A 164 23.36 9.16 3.30
N THR A 165 23.16 7.87 3.53
CA THR A 165 24.25 6.89 3.74
C THR A 165 25.04 6.64 2.46
N THR A 166 24.37 6.56 1.32
CA THR A 166 25.00 6.39 0.00
C THR A 166 25.71 7.65 -0.49
N LYS A 167 25.47 8.81 0.16
CA LYS A 167 25.88 10.14 -0.33
C LYS A 167 25.40 10.39 -1.77
N ASN A 168 24.29 9.79 -2.14
CA ASN A 168 23.72 9.99 -3.46
C ASN A 168 23.20 11.43 -3.54
N THR A 169 23.79 12.21 -4.44
CA THR A 169 23.54 13.64 -4.59
C THR A 169 22.29 13.96 -5.41
N ASN A 170 21.68 12.95 -6.02
CA ASN A 170 20.50 13.09 -6.86
C ASN A 170 19.32 12.25 -6.32
N PRO A 171 18.85 12.49 -5.07
CA PRO A 171 17.55 11.94 -4.67
C PRO A 171 16.47 12.50 -5.61
N PRO A 172 15.40 11.74 -5.88
CA PRO A 172 14.24 12.33 -6.53
C PRO A 172 13.76 13.54 -5.71
N GLU A 173 13.37 14.62 -6.39
CA GLU A 173 12.93 15.86 -5.72
C GLU A 173 11.77 15.61 -4.75
N GLU A 174 10.88 14.67 -5.12
CA GLU A 174 9.83 14.15 -4.26
C GLU A 174 9.61 12.66 -4.56
N PHE A 175 9.49 11.83 -3.52
CA PHE A 175 9.15 10.40 -3.69
C PHE A 175 7.70 10.16 -4.15
N ARG A 176 6.83 11.18 -4.16
CA ARG A 176 5.41 11.07 -4.52
C ARG A 176 4.69 9.88 -3.85
N LEU A 177 4.99 9.62 -2.58
CA LEU A 177 4.34 8.56 -1.80
C LEU A 177 2.95 9.01 -1.35
N ARG A 178 1.94 8.16 -1.54
CA ARG A 178 0.53 8.44 -1.22
C ARG A 178 -0.09 7.27 -0.43
N PRO A 179 -1.13 7.51 0.39
CA PRO A 179 -1.86 6.42 1.06
C PRO A 179 -2.53 5.49 0.03
N LEU A 180 -2.33 4.18 0.18
CA LEU A 180 -2.93 3.16 -0.67
C LEU A 180 -4.45 3.10 -0.49
N GLU A 181 -4.91 3.36 0.73
CA GLU A 181 -6.33 3.36 1.10
C GLU A 181 -7.08 4.45 0.33
N MET A 182 -6.43 5.60 0.11
CA MET A 182 -6.96 6.67 -0.71
C MET A 182 -7.01 6.29 -2.20
N TYR A 183 -5.99 5.59 -2.73
CA TYR A 183 -6.06 5.05 -4.09
C TYR A 183 -7.26 4.12 -4.26
N LEU A 184 -7.42 3.14 -3.37
CA LEU A 184 -8.52 2.17 -3.45
C LEU A 184 -9.88 2.86 -3.38
N GLN A 185 -10.05 3.80 -2.44
CA GLN A 185 -11.25 4.63 -2.26
C GLN A 185 -11.60 5.37 -3.56
N ARG A 186 -10.63 6.05 -4.18
CA ARG A 186 -10.85 6.87 -5.38
C ARG A 186 -11.11 6.03 -6.63
N ALA A 187 -10.29 5.02 -6.87
CA ALA A 187 -10.48 4.11 -8.00
C ALA A 187 -11.86 3.44 -7.92
N SER A 188 -12.32 3.05 -6.73
CA SER A 188 -13.64 2.47 -6.54
C SER A 188 -14.78 3.45 -6.84
N VAL A 189 -14.64 4.72 -6.44
CA VAL A 189 -15.64 5.75 -6.76
C VAL A 189 -15.70 5.99 -8.27
N LEU A 190 -14.57 6.05 -8.95
CA LEU A 190 -14.51 6.26 -10.40
C LEU A 190 -15.08 5.08 -11.18
N GLY A 191 -14.73 3.84 -10.81
CA GLY A 191 -15.26 2.64 -11.48
C GLY A 191 -16.77 2.54 -11.42
N ARG A 192 -17.38 3.00 -10.32
CA ARG A 192 -18.85 3.11 -10.23
C ARG A 192 -19.43 4.13 -11.18
N ILE A 193 -18.87 5.33 -11.21
CA ILE A 193 -19.34 6.39 -12.10
C ILE A 193 -19.27 5.90 -13.55
N PHE A 194 -18.19 5.19 -13.90
CA PHE A 194 -18.02 4.57 -15.21
C PHE A 194 -19.13 3.55 -15.49
N ARG A 195 -19.32 2.56 -14.62
CA ARG A 195 -20.34 1.52 -14.76
C ARG A 195 -21.78 2.07 -14.81
N ASP A 196 -22.13 2.97 -13.89
CA ASP A 196 -23.45 3.59 -13.84
C ASP A 196 -23.71 4.45 -15.10
N SER A 197 -22.66 4.98 -15.74
CA SER A 197 -22.78 5.72 -16.99
C SER A 197 -23.01 4.80 -18.19
N GLU A 198 -22.37 3.63 -18.26
CA GLU A 198 -22.58 2.66 -19.34
C GLU A 198 -23.98 2.03 -19.26
N ASP A 199 -24.43 1.68 -18.05
CA ASP A 199 -25.79 1.19 -17.80
C ASP A 199 -26.88 2.28 -18.04
N GLY A 200 -26.48 3.56 -18.17
CA GLY A 200 -27.35 4.73 -18.29
C GLY A 200 -27.33 5.47 -19.64
N ILE A 201 -26.45 5.11 -20.59
CA ILE A 201 -26.33 5.81 -21.89
C ILE A 201 -27.54 5.58 -22.82
N GLU A 202 -28.45 4.65 -22.52
CA GLU A 202 -29.75 4.65 -23.22
C GLU A 202 -30.79 5.64 -22.67
N GLN A 203 -30.64 6.24 -21.47
CA GLN A 203 -31.73 7.06 -20.89
C GLN A 203 -31.38 8.22 -19.93
N VAL A 204 -30.17 8.79 -19.89
CA VAL A 204 -29.89 9.89 -18.93
C VAL A 204 -29.42 11.18 -19.61
N GLU A 205 -30.38 11.93 -20.17
CA GLU A 205 -30.32 13.39 -20.12
C GLU A 205 -30.59 13.83 -18.68
N GLU A 206 -29.63 14.55 -18.06
CA GLU A 206 -29.67 15.24 -16.75
C GLU A 206 -30.92 14.98 -15.89
N SER A 207 -31.04 13.78 -15.31
CA SER A 207 -32.12 13.53 -14.37
C SER A 207 -31.72 14.03 -12.97
N GLN A 208 -32.69 14.65 -12.30
CA GLN A 208 -32.66 15.07 -10.91
C GLN A 208 -32.20 13.93 -9.96
N ASP A 209 -32.27 12.67 -10.39
CA ASP A 209 -31.93 11.48 -9.61
C ASP A 209 -30.44 11.39 -9.26
N VAL A 210 -29.52 11.86 -10.11
CA VAL A 210 -28.08 11.85 -9.80
C VAL A 210 -27.77 12.79 -8.63
N ARG A 211 -28.54 13.89 -8.51
CA ARG A 211 -28.48 14.83 -7.39
C ARG A 211 -29.06 14.22 -6.11
N ASP A 212 -30.18 13.51 -6.23
CA ASP A 212 -30.87 12.85 -5.11
C ASP A 212 -30.13 11.61 -4.58
N ILE A 213 -29.39 10.89 -5.43
CA ILE A 213 -28.51 9.76 -5.04
C ILE A 213 -27.41 10.26 -4.09
N ARG A 214 -26.83 11.44 -4.37
CA ARG A 214 -25.81 12.07 -3.52
C ARG A 214 -26.35 12.46 -2.14
N GLU A 215 -27.62 12.84 -2.02
CA GLU A 215 -28.28 13.14 -0.75
C GLU A 215 -28.72 11.86 0.00
N ARG A 216 -29.22 10.84 -0.71
CA ARG A 216 -29.72 9.58 -0.14
C ARG A 216 -28.65 8.67 0.47
N MET A 217 -27.42 8.71 -0.05
CA MET A 217 -26.30 7.97 0.53
C MET A 217 -25.90 8.44 1.93
N THR A 218 -26.32 9.65 2.34
CA THR A 218 -26.06 10.20 3.68
C THR A 218 -26.99 9.61 4.75
N THR A 219 -28.08 8.95 4.35
CA THR A 219 -29.20 8.61 5.26
C THR A 219 -29.44 7.12 5.45
N MET A 220 -28.92 6.24 4.58
CA MET A 220 -29.23 4.80 4.56
C MET A 220 -28.01 3.90 4.82
N PHE A 221 -27.74 3.54 6.07
CA PHE A 221 -26.98 2.31 6.38
C PHE A 221 -27.65 1.56 7.53
N GLY A 222 -28.56 0.66 7.18
CA GLY A 222 -29.12 -0.41 8.02
C GLY A 222 -29.12 -1.72 7.21
N ILE A 223 -28.56 -2.79 7.78
CA ILE A 223 -28.09 -4.02 7.09
C ILE A 223 -29.09 -5.19 7.21
N GLY A 224 -29.15 -6.10 6.23
CA GLY A 224 -29.78 -7.43 6.29
C GLY A 224 -29.16 -8.46 5.29
N GLN A 225 -29.11 -9.75 5.68
CA GLN A 225 -28.41 -10.93 5.10
C GLN A 225 -29.12 -11.56 3.85
N ASP A 226 -28.53 -12.41 2.98
CA ASP A 226 -28.30 -13.87 3.17
C ASP A 226 -27.69 -14.64 1.92
N LEU A 227 -27.09 -15.85 2.13
CA LEU A 227 -26.86 -17.07 1.25
C LEU A 227 -25.55 -17.45 0.44
N VAL A 228 -24.98 -18.64 0.80
CA VAL A 228 -24.61 -19.95 0.11
C VAL A 228 -23.69 -20.06 -1.17
N PRO A 229 -22.87 -21.14 -1.38
CA PRO A 229 -21.68 -21.21 -2.30
C PRO A 229 -21.74 -22.20 -3.51
N VAL A 230 -20.69 -22.28 -4.38
CA VAL A 230 -20.06 -23.47 -5.11
C VAL A 230 -19.22 -23.07 -6.39
N VAL A 231 -17.86 -23.24 -6.47
CA VAL A 231 -16.94 -24.27 -7.14
C VAL A 231 -16.32 -24.00 -8.56
N SER A 232 -15.00 -23.73 -8.60
CA SER A 232 -13.81 -24.25 -9.38
C SER A 232 -13.61 -24.21 -10.93
N SER A 233 -12.41 -23.79 -11.41
CA SER A 233 -11.23 -24.63 -11.82
C SER A 233 -10.12 -23.82 -12.61
N ARG A 234 -8.89 -24.36 -12.73
CA ARG A 234 -7.59 -23.72 -13.13
C ARG A 234 -7.23 -23.77 -14.63
N SER A 235 -6.34 -22.87 -15.11
CA SER A 235 -5.51 -23.07 -16.33
C SER A 235 -4.05 -22.59 -16.17
N GLY A 236 -3.16 -23.07 -17.05
CA GLY A 236 -1.69 -23.08 -16.92
C GLY A 236 -0.92 -22.09 -17.81
N ASP A 237 -1.12 -20.80 -17.58
CA ASP A 237 -0.55 -19.68 -18.36
C ASP A 237 0.59 -18.91 -17.65
N GLY A 238 1.06 -19.35 -16.47
CA GLY A 238 2.13 -18.65 -15.74
C GLY A 238 1.67 -17.37 -15.04
N LEU A 239 0.40 -16.99 -15.21
CA LEU A 239 -0.33 -16.16 -14.25
C LEU A 239 -0.49 -16.95 -12.95
N ILE A 240 -0.26 -16.30 -11.80
CA ILE A 240 -0.74 -16.83 -10.52
C ILE A 240 -2.26 -16.68 -10.55
N ARG A 241 -2.95 -17.67 -11.11
CA ARG A 241 -4.40 -17.85 -10.89
C ARG A 241 -4.56 -18.33 -9.47
N PHE A 242 -4.96 -17.42 -8.57
CA PHE A 242 -5.27 -17.76 -7.19
C PHE A 242 -6.31 -18.89 -7.18
N GLU A 243 -6.00 -20.01 -6.52
CA GLU A 243 -7.04 -20.96 -6.14
C GLU A 243 -8.08 -20.20 -5.32
N GLU A 244 -9.35 -20.32 -5.66
CA GLU A 244 -10.45 -19.71 -4.90
C GLU A 244 -10.27 -19.98 -3.40
N ARG A 245 -10.07 -18.87 -2.67
CA ARG A 245 -10.40 -18.62 -1.25
C ARG A 245 -10.20 -19.79 -0.29
N ARG A 246 -9.03 -19.87 0.36
CA ARG A 246 -8.87 -20.70 1.58
C ARG A 246 -9.52 -20.11 2.83
N TYR A 247 -9.93 -18.84 2.81
CA TYR A 247 -10.60 -18.18 3.93
C TYR A 247 -11.72 -17.26 3.42
N PRO A 248 -12.97 -17.42 3.85
CA PRO A 248 -14.03 -16.50 3.44
C PRO A 248 -13.84 -15.15 4.16
N LEU A 249 -13.83 -14.06 3.39
CA LEU A 249 -14.05 -12.69 3.90
C LEU A 249 -15.22 -12.71 4.91
N THR A 250 -15.20 -11.86 5.94
CA THR A 250 -16.37 -11.71 6.82
C THR A 250 -17.58 -11.26 5.98
N PRO A 251 -18.83 -11.54 6.42
CA PRO A 251 -20.01 -11.03 5.72
C PRO A 251 -19.99 -9.51 5.51
N ALA A 252 -19.38 -8.76 6.42
CA ALA A 252 -19.23 -7.30 6.31
C ALA A 252 -18.20 -6.90 5.24
N GLU A 253 -17.03 -7.55 5.22
CA GLU A 253 -16.01 -7.29 4.18
C GLU A 253 -16.52 -7.71 2.80
N ARG A 254 -17.21 -8.84 2.70
CA ARG A 254 -17.91 -9.24 1.45
C ARG A 254 -18.91 -8.20 1.05
N LEU A 255 -19.75 -7.74 1.99
CA LEU A 255 -20.73 -6.71 1.68
C LEU A 255 -20.03 -5.46 1.16
N LEU A 256 -18.97 -4.96 1.79
CA LEU A 256 -18.21 -3.78 1.34
C LEU A 256 -17.58 -3.93 -0.05
N VAL A 257 -17.02 -5.11 -0.35
CA VAL A 257 -16.46 -5.47 -1.67
C VAL A 257 -17.57 -5.61 -2.71
N THR A 258 -18.60 -6.41 -2.43
CA THR A 258 -19.74 -6.70 -3.32
C THR A 258 -20.58 -5.46 -3.61
N ILE A 259 -20.76 -4.59 -2.62
CA ILE A 259 -21.43 -3.31 -2.87
C ILE A 259 -20.48 -2.29 -3.47
N GLY A 260 -19.15 -2.51 -3.45
CA GLY A 260 -18.10 -1.59 -3.90
C GLY A 260 -18.01 -0.28 -3.11
N LYS A 261 -18.55 -0.18 -1.88
CA LYS A 261 -18.73 1.12 -1.16
C LYS A 261 -17.49 1.46 -0.33
N PHE A 262 -16.34 1.55 -1.00
CA PHE A 262 -15.21 2.34 -0.50
C PHE A 262 -15.48 3.84 -0.66
N THR A 263 -16.68 4.31 -0.25
CA THR A 263 -17.02 5.73 -0.25
C THR A 263 -16.34 6.45 0.92
N ASP A 264 -16.06 5.70 2.00
CA ASP A 264 -15.26 6.13 3.15
C ASP A 264 -13.87 5.45 3.09
N GLU A 265 -12.83 6.24 3.30
CA GLU A 265 -11.44 5.79 3.38
C GLU A 265 -11.24 4.76 4.50
N LYS A 266 -12.00 4.83 5.60
CA LYS A 266 -11.94 3.85 6.68
C LYS A 266 -12.30 2.43 6.23
N HIS A 267 -13.25 2.29 5.31
CA HIS A 267 -13.59 0.99 4.75
C HIS A 267 -12.44 0.43 3.90
N ALA A 268 -11.73 1.29 3.17
CA ALA A 268 -10.55 0.89 2.42
C ALA A 268 -9.42 0.44 3.36
N VAL A 269 -9.20 1.18 4.47
CA VAL A 269 -8.24 0.78 5.52
C VAL A 269 -8.58 -0.58 6.11
N GLU A 270 -9.83 -0.81 6.52
CA GLU A 270 -10.26 -2.09 7.11
C GLU A 270 -10.08 -3.25 6.14
N TYR A 271 -10.48 -3.06 4.88
CA TYR A 271 -10.34 -4.09 3.85
C TYR A 271 -8.88 -4.40 3.51
N LEU A 272 -8.03 -3.37 3.34
CA LEU A 272 -6.60 -3.56 3.05
C LEU A 272 -5.83 -4.17 4.24
N ARG A 273 -6.32 -3.97 5.46
CA ARG A 273 -5.79 -4.62 6.68
C ARG A 273 -6.30 -6.03 6.90
N SER A 274 -7.29 -6.49 6.12
CA SER A 274 -7.77 -7.85 6.24
C SER A 274 -6.59 -8.82 6.16
N THR A 275 -6.57 -9.80 7.05
CA THR A 275 -5.51 -10.83 7.08
C THR A 275 -5.69 -11.88 5.99
N TYR A 276 -6.56 -11.60 5.02
CA TYR A 276 -6.76 -12.44 3.85
C TYR A 276 -5.44 -12.54 3.08
N ASN A 277 -5.01 -13.77 2.74
CA ASN A 277 -3.68 -14.07 2.20
C ASN A 277 -2.47 -13.68 3.09
N ALA A 278 -2.68 -13.21 4.33
CA ALA A 278 -1.57 -12.80 5.20
C ALA A 278 -0.63 -13.98 5.55
N TYR A 279 -1.17 -15.20 5.55
CA TYR A 279 -0.43 -16.44 5.80
C TYR A 279 -0.21 -17.26 4.52
N ASN A 280 -0.38 -16.66 3.34
CA ASN A 280 -0.09 -17.37 2.09
C ASN A 280 1.43 -17.42 1.88
N GLU A 281 2.04 -18.51 2.32
CA GLU A 281 3.49 -18.75 2.20
C GLU A 281 4.01 -18.59 0.77
N GLN A 282 3.19 -18.86 -0.26
CA GLN A 282 3.60 -18.73 -1.66
C GLN A 282 3.88 -17.28 -2.06
N LEU A 283 3.36 -16.32 -1.31
CA LEU A 283 3.59 -14.89 -1.52
C LEU A 283 4.78 -14.34 -0.71
N ALA A 284 5.28 -15.09 0.27
CA ALA A 284 6.42 -14.67 1.07
C ALA A 284 7.76 -14.98 0.39
N CYS A 285 8.79 -14.21 0.74
CA CYS A 285 10.15 -14.50 0.34
C CYS A 285 10.63 -15.84 0.94
N GLU A 286 11.65 -16.45 0.32
CA GLU A 286 12.14 -17.77 0.72
C GLU A 286 12.62 -17.84 2.17
N ASN A 287 13.23 -16.76 2.68
CA ASN A 287 13.75 -16.71 4.04
C ASN A 287 12.62 -16.70 5.07
N HIS A 288 11.57 -15.90 4.87
CA HIS A 288 10.39 -15.93 5.74
C HIS A 288 9.67 -17.27 5.65
N ARG A 289 9.53 -17.87 4.47
CA ARG A 289 8.96 -19.24 4.34
C ARG A 289 9.70 -20.25 5.21
N LYS A 290 11.04 -20.27 5.14
CA LYS A 290 11.87 -21.18 5.95
C LYS A 290 11.78 -20.88 7.45
N ALA A 291 11.75 -19.61 7.84
CA ALA A 291 11.64 -19.21 9.24
C ALA A 291 10.29 -19.61 9.85
N CYS A 292 9.24 -19.68 9.03
CA CYS A 292 7.88 -19.93 9.48
C CYS A 292 7.54 -21.40 9.74
N GLU A 293 8.44 -22.35 9.46
CA GLU A 293 8.33 -23.73 9.95
C GLU A 293 8.13 -23.79 11.49
N ASN A 294 8.53 -22.73 12.21
CA ASN A 294 8.43 -22.65 13.67
C ASN A 294 7.59 -21.45 14.17
N ASN A 295 7.11 -20.56 13.29
CA ASN A 295 6.35 -19.36 13.66
C ASN A 295 5.57 -18.77 12.47
N GLU A 296 4.30 -19.15 12.31
CA GLU A 296 3.43 -18.66 11.22
C GLU A 296 3.22 -17.14 11.25
N GLU A 297 3.28 -16.49 12.43
CA GLU A 297 3.11 -15.04 12.56
C GLU A 297 4.21 -14.26 11.83
N GLY A 298 5.40 -14.85 11.67
CA GLY A 298 6.51 -14.24 10.95
C GLY A 298 6.20 -13.96 9.48
N LEU A 299 5.32 -14.75 8.84
CA LEU A 299 4.94 -14.57 7.43
C LEU A 299 4.25 -13.22 7.21
N ASN A 300 3.39 -12.81 8.15
CA ASN A 300 2.63 -11.57 8.05
C ASN A 300 3.50 -10.32 7.99
N TYR A 301 4.74 -10.42 8.47
CA TYR A 301 5.67 -9.32 8.49
C TYR A 301 6.56 -9.27 7.25
N CYS A 302 6.65 -10.33 6.43
CA CYS A 302 7.45 -10.33 5.20
C CYS A 302 7.03 -9.18 4.26
N SER A 303 7.94 -8.26 3.95
CA SER A 303 7.61 -7.10 3.11
C SER A 303 7.10 -7.52 1.73
N GLU A 304 7.68 -8.58 1.15
CA GLU A 304 7.23 -9.15 -0.12
C GLU A 304 5.78 -9.66 -0.06
N LEU A 305 5.43 -10.40 1.00
CA LEU A 305 4.07 -10.88 1.21
C LEU A 305 3.11 -9.70 1.38
N VAL A 306 3.49 -8.70 2.18
CA VAL A 306 2.65 -7.54 2.47
C VAL A 306 2.29 -6.80 1.19
N VAL A 307 3.26 -6.46 0.33
CA VAL A 307 2.97 -5.72 -0.90
C VAL A 307 2.15 -6.57 -1.88
N LYS A 308 2.46 -7.86 -2.04
CA LYS A 308 1.69 -8.77 -2.92
C LYS A 308 0.25 -8.92 -2.44
N ARG A 309 0.03 -9.11 -1.14
CA ARG A 309 -1.31 -9.18 -0.54
C ARG A 309 -2.10 -7.89 -0.81
N LEU A 310 -1.48 -6.73 -0.58
CA LEU A 310 -2.15 -5.44 -0.80
C LEU A 310 -2.54 -5.25 -2.27
N ALA A 311 -1.66 -5.62 -3.21
CA ALA A 311 -1.96 -5.59 -4.64
C ALA A 311 -3.14 -6.50 -4.99
N ILE A 312 -3.15 -7.74 -4.48
CA ILE A 312 -4.25 -8.70 -4.70
C ILE A 312 -5.57 -8.15 -4.17
N ASN A 313 -5.57 -7.57 -2.97
CA ASN A 313 -6.77 -6.96 -2.38
C ASN A 313 -7.26 -5.80 -3.25
N CYS A 314 -6.38 -4.93 -3.74
CA CYS A 314 -6.76 -3.86 -4.67
C CYS A 314 -7.40 -4.41 -5.95
N VAL A 315 -6.81 -5.44 -6.56
CA VAL A 315 -7.35 -6.07 -7.77
C VAL A 315 -8.71 -6.71 -7.51
N ASP A 316 -8.85 -7.51 -6.46
CA ASP A 316 -10.13 -8.16 -6.09
C ASP A 316 -11.25 -7.12 -5.87
N ALA A 317 -10.93 -6.01 -5.20
CA ALA A 317 -11.89 -4.94 -4.92
C ALA A 317 -12.30 -4.12 -6.15
N LEU A 318 -11.42 -3.97 -7.14
CA LEU A 318 -11.63 -3.08 -8.28
C LEU A 318 -12.07 -3.84 -9.55
N LYS A 319 -11.73 -5.13 -9.67
CA LYS A 319 -11.95 -5.89 -10.90
C LYS A 319 -13.41 -5.87 -11.36
N SER A 320 -14.37 -6.12 -10.46
CA SER A 320 -15.81 -6.12 -10.79
C SER A 320 -16.40 -4.74 -11.08
N LEU A 321 -15.64 -3.66 -10.86
CA LEU A 321 -16.07 -2.30 -11.17
C LEU A 321 -15.61 -1.84 -12.56
N PHE A 322 -14.59 -2.49 -13.13
CA PHE A 322 -13.94 -2.03 -14.35
C PHE A 322 -13.87 -3.07 -15.46
N LEU A 323 -13.89 -4.36 -15.11
CA LEU A 323 -13.83 -5.44 -16.09
C LEU A 323 -15.17 -6.17 -16.09
N GLU A 324 -15.78 -6.27 -17.27
CA GLU A 324 -16.93 -7.15 -17.50
C GLU A 324 -16.50 -8.62 -17.30
N GLU A 325 -17.38 -9.44 -16.72
CA GLU A 325 -17.17 -10.89 -16.58
C GLU A 325 -17.40 -11.65 -17.88
#